data_AF-A0A0D2NU65-F1
#
_entry.id   AF-A0A0D2NU65-F1
#
_cell.length_a   1.000
_cell.length_b   1.000
_cell.length_c   1.000
_cell.angle_alpha   90.00
_cell.angle_beta   90.00
_cell.angle_gamma   90.00
#
_symmetry.space_group_name_H-M   'P 1'
#
loop_
_entity.id
_entity.type
_entity.pdbx_description
1 polymer ?
#
loop_
_entity_poly.entity_id
_entity_poly.type
_entity_poly.pdbx_seq_one_letter_code
_entity_poly.pdbx_strand_id
1 'polypeptide(L)'
;MLEFNGTEELTGTPDIIDVLIACCSRWKNVHFSCPPATLSGISSLTRFDVPLLQSLAMSPTPSVPNEDNFWIDSDVLQAPILEKFCHLGDGAASMYRVNWSNLTHLYCTHSARYAMDNLVDVLYQASESGLITLDLTLMAYPLPYSGIISLPCLTKLVIAEFGPPQGEDTGIFGSIYAPSLEAISCNITQYNNSRSPALIACLQRSSNVRELSTGRPRSLDILEYLGHCPTLRTLCVPHGEHAIDEPWSQPNNNAFLSAFVQDNASRCLCPQLEYLRYGPTLVVPLRTLRDLLVRRGGGNPRLSCLKAIVLNVAYDPVDEPLIKEIQSADVAGDTRLEISFKKYSAYLHKLDGGILYPFLSVDDWWPSTVFNDMVYLD
;
A
#
# COMPACT_ATOMS: atom_id res chain seq x y z
N MET A 1 -35.53 -21.81 28.12
CA MET A 1 -34.55 -22.90 28.08
C MET A 1 -35.14 -23.98 27.20
N LEU A 2 -34.77 -23.97 25.92
CA LEU A 2 -35.11 -25.00 24.94
C LEU A 2 -33.77 -25.68 24.62
N GLU A 3 -33.61 -26.91 25.09
CA GLU A 3 -32.47 -27.76 24.75
C GLU A 3 -32.64 -28.21 23.30
N PHE A 4 -31.82 -27.66 22.42
CA PHE A 4 -31.75 -28.08 21.03
C PHE A 4 -30.77 -29.25 20.94
N ASN A 5 -31.26 -30.47 21.16
CA ASN A 5 -30.54 -31.71 20.85
C ASN A 5 -30.84 -32.08 19.40
N GLY A 6 -29.95 -31.66 18.49
CA GLY A 6 -30.04 -31.95 17.07
C GLY A 6 -28.66 -32.27 16.49
N THR A 7 -28.04 -33.34 16.97
CA THR A 7 -26.95 -34.03 16.26
C THR A 7 -27.57 -35.08 15.35
N GLU A 8 -28.07 -34.65 14.19
CA GLU A 8 -28.20 -35.56 13.05
C GLU A 8 -26.82 -35.65 12.39
N GLU A 9 -26.21 -36.83 12.50
CA GLU A 9 -25.02 -37.22 11.75
C GLU A 9 -25.34 -37.20 10.24
N LEU A 10 -24.93 -36.13 9.56
CA LEU A 10 -24.79 -36.09 8.10
C LEU A 10 -23.65 -37.02 7.68
N THR A 11 -23.92 -38.33 7.69
CA THR A 11 -23.05 -39.36 7.17
C THR A 11 -23.18 -39.41 5.64
N GLY A 12 -22.21 -38.85 4.92
CA GLY A 12 -21.99 -39.25 3.52
C GLY A 12 -21.54 -38.19 2.52
N THR A 13 -21.47 -36.91 2.87
CA THR A 13 -20.74 -35.93 2.04
C THR A 13 -19.29 -35.89 2.51
N PRO A 14 -18.29 -36.17 1.65
CA PRO A 14 -16.90 -35.96 2.02
C PRO A 14 -16.77 -34.53 2.54
N ASP A 15 -16.09 -34.39 3.69
CA ASP A 15 -15.78 -33.07 4.20
C ASP A 15 -15.05 -32.32 3.08
N ILE A 16 -15.40 -31.06 2.85
CA ILE A 16 -14.74 -30.26 1.83
C ILE A 16 -13.23 -30.22 2.06
N ILE A 17 -12.80 -30.35 3.32
CA ILE A 17 -11.39 -30.48 3.70
C ILE A 17 -10.76 -31.77 3.15
N ASP A 18 -11.46 -32.90 3.16
CA ASP A 18 -10.95 -34.16 2.58
C ASP A 18 -10.73 -34.02 1.07
N VAL A 19 -11.64 -33.33 0.38
CA VAL A 19 -11.51 -33.04 -1.06
C VAL A 19 -10.31 -32.14 -1.33
N LEU A 20 -10.11 -31.10 -0.51
CA LEU A 20 -8.96 -30.21 -0.60
C LEU A 20 -7.65 -30.99 -0.39
N ILE A 21 -7.57 -31.79 0.67
CA ILE A 21 -6.42 -32.65 0.98
C ILE A 21 -6.13 -33.63 -0.17
N ALA A 22 -7.14 -34.26 -0.75
CA ALA A 22 -6.97 -35.16 -1.90
C ALA A 22 -6.36 -34.45 -3.13
N CYS A 23 -6.46 -33.12 -3.21
CA CYS A 23 -5.91 -32.30 -4.29
C CYS A 23 -4.59 -31.59 -3.94
N CYS A 24 -4.01 -31.81 -2.75
CA CYS A 24 -2.87 -31.04 -2.24
C CYS A 24 -1.62 -31.10 -3.13
N SER A 25 -1.40 -32.22 -3.82
CA SER A 25 -0.29 -32.40 -4.76
C SER A 25 -0.31 -31.43 -5.96
N ARG A 26 -1.46 -30.79 -6.22
CA ARG A 26 -1.68 -29.85 -7.31
C ARG A 26 -1.77 -28.41 -6.85
N TRP A 27 -1.66 -28.15 -5.55
CA TRP A 27 -1.70 -26.81 -5.00
C TRP A 27 -0.50 -26.01 -5.47
N LYS A 28 -0.79 -24.84 -6.07
CA LYS A 28 0.23 -23.91 -6.55
C LYS A 28 0.16 -22.59 -5.81
N ASN A 29 -1.03 -21.98 -5.83
CA ASN A 29 -1.34 -20.76 -5.09
C ASN A 29 -2.56 -21.05 -4.24
N VAL A 30 -2.43 -20.96 -2.93
CA VAL A 30 -3.50 -21.31 -1.99
C VAL A 30 -3.71 -20.15 -1.04
N HIS A 31 -4.97 -19.79 -0.84
CA HIS A 31 -5.39 -18.82 0.16
C HIS A 31 -6.40 -19.47 1.09
N PHE A 32 -6.07 -19.48 2.39
CA PHE A 32 -6.97 -19.93 3.44
C PHE A 32 -7.50 -18.73 4.22
N SER A 33 -8.81 -18.51 4.14
CA SER A 33 -9.55 -17.49 4.90
C SER A 33 -10.64 -18.15 5.74
N CYS A 34 -10.25 -19.00 6.69
CA CYS A 34 -11.17 -19.68 7.59
C CYS A 34 -10.53 -19.91 8.97
N PRO A 35 -11.33 -20.25 10.00
CA PRO A 35 -10.80 -20.51 11.34
C PRO A 35 -9.73 -21.62 11.32
N PRO A 36 -8.63 -21.49 12.10
CA PRO A 36 -7.56 -22.49 12.15
C PRO A 36 -8.05 -23.92 12.40
N ALA A 37 -9.08 -24.10 13.23
CA ALA A 37 -9.65 -25.41 13.56
C ALA A 37 -10.17 -26.18 12.33
N THR A 38 -10.75 -25.47 11.36
CA THR A 38 -11.27 -26.05 10.09
C THR A 38 -10.14 -26.60 9.22
N LEU A 39 -8.90 -26.15 9.41
CA LEU A 39 -7.73 -26.53 8.63
C LEU A 39 -6.84 -27.55 9.35
N SER A 40 -7.29 -28.09 10.48
CA SER A 40 -6.51 -29.07 11.27
C SER A 40 -6.06 -30.27 10.44
N GLY A 41 -6.91 -30.79 9.55
CA GLY A 41 -6.53 -31.85 8.61
C GLY A 41 -5.38 -31.48 7.68
N ILE A 42 -5.31 -30.23 7.23
CA ILE A 42 -4.25 -29.71 6.34
C ILE A 42 -2.91 -29.59 7.07
N SER A 43 -2.93 -29.32 8.38
CA SER A 43 -1.69 -29.25 9.18
C SER A 43 -0.93 -30.59 9.28
N SER A 44 -1.61 -31.71 9.00
CA SER A 44 -0.99 -33.03 8.95
C SER A 44 -0.21 -33.30 7.66
N LEU A 45 -0.40 -32.48 6.63
CA LEU A 45 0.34 -32.58 5.38
C LEU A 45 1.82 -32.25 5.60
N THR A 46 2.65 -32.97 4.86
CA THR A 46 4.08 -32.71 4.80
C THR A 46 4.41 -31.82 3.60
N ARG A 47 5.61 -31.24 3.59
CA ARG A 47 6.13 -30.49 2.43
C ARG A 47 6.17 -31.31 1.13
N PHE A 48 6.18 -32.64 1.22
CA PHE A 48 6.21 -33.54 0.06
C PHE A 48 4.83 -33.79 -0.52
N ASP A 49 3.77 -33.59 0.26
CA ASP A 49 2.38 -33.70 -0.20
C ASP A 49 1.98 -32.48 -1.04
N VAL A 50 2.68 -31.36 -0.86
CA VAL A 50 2.47 -30.08 -1.57
C VAL A 50 3.68 -29.67 -2.44
N PRO A 51 4.16 -30.53 -3.35
CA PRO A 51 5.42 -30.31 -4.08
C PRO A 51 5.37 -29.13 -5.06
N LEU A 52 4.17 -28.65 -5.40
CA LEU A 52 3.96 -27.55 -6.35
C LEU A 52 3.61 -26.21 -5.68
N LEU A 53 3.59 -26.15 -4.34
CA LEU A 53 3.13 -24.98 -3.61
C LEU A 53 4.14 -23.83 -3.70
N GLN A 54 3.77 -22.78 -4.45
CA GLN A 54 4.57 -21.59 -4.69
C GLN A 54 4.11 -20.38 -3.87
N SER A 55 2.81 -20.30 -3.58
CA SER A 55 2.22 -19.20 -2.83
C SER A 55 1.24 -19.72 -1.79
N LEU A 56 1.41 -19.27 -0.55
CA LEU A 56 0.49 -19.54 0.53
C LEU A 56 0.09 -18.24 1.23
N ALA A 57 -1.21 -17.96 1.24
CA ALA A 57 -1.80 -16.88 2.01
C ALA A 57 -2.69 -17.45 3.12
N MET A 58 -2.57 -16.88 4.31
CA MET A 58 -3.35 -17.26 5.48
C MET A 58 -3.93 -15.98 6.08
N SER A 59 -5.26 -15.89 6.07
CA SER A 59 -6.02 -14.87 6.80
C SER A 59 -6.84 -15.59 7.85
N PRO A 60 -6.26 -15.94 9.01
CA PRO A 60 -7.06 -16.51 10.08
C PRO A 60 -8.09 -15.45 10.48
N THR A 61 -9.36 -15.78 10.34
CA THR A 61 -10.44 -14.99 10.92
C THR A 61 -10.14 -14.80 12.41
N PRO A 62 -10.40 -13.62 13.00
CA PRO A 62 -10.02 -13.30 14.38
C PRO A 62 -10.45 -14.44 15.30
N SER A 63 -9.44 -15.21 15.74
CA SER A 63 -9.68 -16.46 16.44
C SER A 63 -10.29 -16.15 17.79
N VAL A 64 -11.16 -17.05 18.25
CA VAL A 64 -11.55 -17.07 19.67
C VAL A 64 -10.24 -17.14 20.48
N PRO A 65 -10.07 -16.31 21.53
CA PRO A 65 -8.88 -16.39 22.36
C PRO A 65 -8.72 -17.84 22.84
N ASN A 66 -7.53 -18.43 22.59
CA ASN A 66 -7.11 -19.82 22.88
C ASN A 66 -7.31 -20.89 21.78
N GLU A 67 -7.59 -20.54 20.53
CA GLU A 67 -7.45 -21.53 19.45
C GLU A 67 -5.97 -21.79 19.14
N ASP A 68 -5.59 -23.07 19.11
CA ASP A 68 -4.24 -23.50 18.70
C ASP A 68 -3.99 -23.10 17.25
N ASN A 69 -2.95 -22.33 17.00
CA ASN A 69 -2.53 -21.98 15.64
C ASN A 69 -1.68 -23.13 15.06
N PHE A 70 -2.35 -24.14 14.51
CA PHE A 70 -1.71 -25.34 13.95
C PHE A 70 -0.72 -25.07 12.82
N TRP A 71 -0.78 -23.88 12.20
CA TRP A 71 0.16 -23.49 11.16
C TRP A 71 1.57 -23.26 11.66
N ILE A 72 1.76 -22.93 12.95
CA ILE A 72 3.07 -22.66 13.55
C ILE A 72 4.06 -23.80 13.29
N ASP A 73 3.60 -25.04 13.44
CA ASP A 73 4.41 -26.25 13.28
C ASP A 73 4.12 -27.03 11.99
N SER A 74 3.34 -26.47 11.06
CA SER A 74 2.96 -27.14 9.82
C SER A 74 4.14 -27.27 8.85
N ASP A 75 4.44 -28.50 8.42
CA ASP A 75 5.52 -28.79 7.47
C ASP A 75 5.21 -28.30 6.05
N VAL A 76 3.93 -27.99 5.74
CA VAL A 76 3.53 -27.32 4.49
C VAL A 76 4.28 -26.00 4.27
N LEU A 77 4.62 -25.28 5.34
CA LEU A 77 5.36 -24.01 5.28
C LEU A 77 6.85 -24.20 4.88
N GLN A 78 7.33 -25.43 4.89
CA GLN A 78 8.66 -25.84 4.43
C GLN A 78 8.63 -26.39 3.00
N ALA A 79 7.55 -26.17 2.25
CA ALA A 79 7.45 -26.56 0.85
C ALA A 79 8.65 -26.04 0.04
N PRO A 80 9.31 -26.91 -0.76
CA PRO A 80 10.62 -26.62 -1.33
C PRO A 80 10.63 -25.50 -2.38
N ILE A 81 9.47 -25.18 -2.95
CA ILE A 81 9.32 -24.11 -3.95
C ILE A 81 8.40 -22.98 -3.48
N LEU A 82 8.16 -22.87 -2.16
CA LEU A 82 7.37 -21.79 -1.59
C LEU A 82 8.15 -20.48 -1.73
N GLU A 83 7.65 -19.60 -2.59
CA GLU A 83 8.27 -18.31 -2.92
C GLU A 83 7.50 -17.13 -2.33
N LYS A 84 6.19 -17.30 -2.06
CA LYS A 84 5.32 -16.24 -1.55
C LYS A 84 4.62 -16.68 -0.28
N PHE A 85 4.77 -15.88 0.75
CA PHE A 85 4.10 -16.10 2.03
C PHE A 85 3.33 -14.85 2.44
N CYS A 86 2.05 -15.03 2.74
CA CYS A 86 1.17 -13.97 3.20
C CYS A 86 0.49 -14.38 4.52
N HIS A 87 0.69 -13.58 5.56
CA HIS A 87 0.08 -13.76 6.87
C HIS A 87 -0.73 -12.51 7.25
N LEU A 88 -2.05 -12.63 7.22
CA LEU A 88 -3.00 -11.54 7.49
C LEU A 88 -3.69 -11.69 8.86
N GLY A 89 -3.00 -12.27 9.83
CA GLY A 89 -3.55 -12.59 11.16
C GLY A 89 -2.88 -11.86 12.32
N ASP A 90 -3.40 -12.09 13.52
CA ASP A 90 -2.69 -11.79 14.75
C ASP A 90 -1.59 -12.84 14.99
N GLY A 91 -0.36 -12.39 15.26
CA GLY A 91 0.76 -13.28 15.50
C GLY A 91 2.08 -12.66 15.04
N ALA A 92 3.21 -13.15 15.57
CA ALA A 92 4.51 -12.82 15.00
C ALA A 92 4.76 -13.73 13.79
N ALA A 93 5.17 -13.15 12.66
CA ALA A 93 5.55 -13.95 11.48
C ALA A 93 6.65 -14.98 11.81
N SER A 94 7.55 -14.67 12.75
CA SER A 94 8.63 -15.56 13.19
C SER A 94 8.16 -16.85 13.87
N MET A 95 6.90 -16.93 14.31
CA MET A 95 6.37 -18.16 14.93
C MET A 95 6.22 -19.27 13.91
N TYR A 96 6.03 -18.93 12.64
CA TYR A 96 5.85 -19.91 11.59
C TYR A 96 7.18 -20.51 11.16
N ARG A 97 7.23 -21.83 11.07
CA ARG A 97 8.35 -22.55 10.44
C ARG A 97 8.28 -22.44 8.92
N VAL A 98 8.43 -21.24 8.38
CA VAL A 98 8.57 -21.01 6.94
C VAL A 98 10.02 -21.23 6.53
N ASN A 99 10.26 -21.78 5.33
CA ASN A 99 11.59 -21.69 4.74
C ASN A 99 11.84 -20.26 4.21
N TRP A 100 12.20 -19.34 5.13
CA TRP A 100 12.43 -17.92 4.82
C TRP A 100 13.46 -17.73 3.69
N SER A 101 14.44 -18.61 3.60
CA SER A 101 15.49 -18.59 2.57
C SER A 101 15.04 -18.95 1.15
N ASN A 102 13.75 -19.28 0.95
CA ASN A 102 13.17 -19.46 -0.38
C ASN A 102 12.23 -18.31 -0.79
N LEU A 103 11.89 -17.40 0.13
CA LEU A 103 10.88 -16.40 -0.14
C LEU A 103 11.40 -15.27 -1.02
N THR A 104 10.61 -14.91 -2.01
CA THR A 104 10.79 -13.71 -2.83
C THR A 104 9.73 -12.65 -2.54
N HIS A 105 8.59 -13.06 -1.95
CA HIS A 105 7.52 -12.14 -1.55
C HIS A 105 7.05 -12.45 -0.14
N LEU A 106 7.07 -11.42 0.72
CA LEU A 106 6.60 -11.50 2.10
C LEU A 106 5.53 -10.45 2.33
N TYR A 107 4.34 -10.90 2.74
CA TYR A 107 3.25 -10.05 3.19
C TYR A 107 2.95 -10.41 4.64
N CYS A 108 3.06 -9.48 5.57
CA CYS A 108 2.68 -9.77 6.95
C CYS A 108 1.98 -8.61 7.64
N THR A 109 0.91 -8.94 8.34
CA THR A 109 0.36 -8.11 9.41
C THR A 109 1.16 -8.43 10.68
N HIS A 110 1.85 -7.42 11.21
CA HIS A 110 2.58 -7.50 12.47
C HIS A 110 1.89 -6.64 13.52
N SER A 111 1.38 -7.30 14.55
CA SER A 111 0.82 -6.64 15.72
C SER A 111 1.90 -6.37 16.75
N ALA A 112 1.98 -5.15 17.27
CA ALA A 112 3.01 -4.76 18.24
C ALA A 112 2.90 -5.42 19.63
N ARG A 113 1.93 -6.32 19.81
CA ARG A 113 1.99 -7.30 20.91
C ARG A 113 3.22 -8.20 20.82
N TYR A 114 3.83 -8.33 19.64
CA TYR A 114 5.02 -9.13 19.40
C TYR A 114 6.24 -8.24 19.13
N ALA A 115 7.38 -8.56 19.74
CA ALA A 115 8.62 -7.80 19.62
C ALA A 115 9.13 -7.71 18.17
N MET A 116 9.73 -6.59 17.78
CA MET A 116 10.32 -6.39 16.44
C MET A 116 11.49 -7.32 16.13
N ASP A 117 12.22 -7.76 17.14
CA ASP A 117 13.39 -8.62 16.97
C ASP A 117 13.04 -9.85 16.12
N ASN A 118 11.83 -10.38 16.33
CA ASN A 118 11.26 -11.47 15.55
C ASN A 118 11.09 -11.14 14.06
N LEU A 119 10.60 -9.94 13.72
CA LEU A 119 10.43 -9.51 12.34
C LEU A 119 11.79 -9.26 11.69
N VAL A 120 12.72 -8.65 12.43
CA VAL A 120 14.09 -8.39 11.96
C VAL A 120 14.79 -9.70 11.59
N ASP A 121 14.69 -10.72 12.43
CA ASP A 121 15.27 -12.05 12.15
C ASP A 121 14.65 -12.71 10.92
N VAL A 122 13.33 -12.57 10.73
CA VAL A 122 12.62 -13.03 9.53
C VAL A 122 13.14 -12.30 8.28
N LEU A 123 13.28 -10.98 8.35
CA LEU A 123 13.78 -10.16 7.25
C LEU A 123 15.24 -10.47 6.91
N TYR A 124 16.09 -10.74 7.90
CA TYR A 124 17.47 -11.17 7.65
C TYR A 124 17.50 -12.51 6.91
N GLN A 125 16.74 -13.51 7.37
CA GLN A 125 16.70 -14.81 6.70
C GLN A 125 16.12 -14.73 5.28
N ALA A 126 15.08 -13.93 5.07
CA ALA A 126 14.52 -13.68 3.73
C ALA A 126 15.42 -12.79 2.86
N SER A 127 16.36 -12.02 3.44
CA SER A 127 17.27 -11.21 2.64
C SER A 127 18.25 -12.07 1.83
N GLU A 128 18.65 -13.22 2.38
CA GLU A 128 19.61 -14.15 1.75
C GLU A 128 19.05 -14.81 0.49
N SER A 129 17.73 -14.93 0.40
CA SER A 129 17.00 -15.54 -0.71
C SER A 129 16.72 -14.59 -1.87
N GLY A 130 17.02 -13.30 -1.68
CA GLY A 130 16.69 -12.27 -2.65
C GLY A 130 15.24 -11.82 -2.58
N LEU A 131 14.72 -11.55 -1.38
CA LEU A 131 13.41 -10.91 -1.18
C LEU A 131 13.21 -9.71 -2.13
N ILE A 132 12.18 -9.77 -2.96
CA ILE A 132 11.86 -8.80 -4.03
C ILE A 132 10.74 -7.86 -3.57
N THR A 133 9.73 -8.42 -2.91
CA THR A 133 8.54 -7.69 -2.44
C THR A 133 8.38 -7.87 -0.94
N LEU A 134 8.21 -6.75 -0.23
CA LEU A 134 7.91 -6.70 1.18
C LEU A 134 6.67 -5.84 1.42
N ASP A 135 5.65 -6.42 2.01
CA ASP A 135 4.42 -5.75 2.42
C ASP A 135 4.18 -5.94 3.92
N LEU A 136 4.20 -4.85 4.68
CA LEU A 136 4.09 -4.85 6.12
C LEU A 136 2.90 -4.00 6.56
N THR A 137 1.98 -4.63 7.28
CA THR A 137 0.96 -3.90 8.03
C THR A 137 1.33 -3.90 9.51
N LEU A 138 1.71 -2.73 10.03
CA LEU A 138 2.19 -2.55 11.40
C LEU A 138 1.07 -1.97 12.28
N MET A 139 0.57 -2.77 13.21
CA MET A 139 -0.48 -2.37 14.15
C MET A 139 0.12 -1.97 15.50
N ALA A 140 0.03 -0.67 15.83
CA ALA A 140 0.45 -0.03 17.08
C ALA A 140 1.98 -0.04 17.40
N TYR A 141 2.38 0.84 18.32
CA TYR A 141 3.72 1.13 18.89
C TYR A 141 4.95 1.25 17.96
N PRO A 142 5.59 2.43 17.88
CA PRO A 142 6.94 2.51 17.36
C PRO A 142 7.84 1.65 18.24
N LEU A 143 8.53 0.71 17.61
CA LEU A 143 9.47 -0.16 18.26
C LEU A 143 10.86 0.33 17.84
N PRO A 144 11.68 0.85 18.77
CA PRO A 144 12.98 1.40 18.44
C PRO A 144 13.90 0.28 17.98
N TYR A 145 14.09 0.18 16.67
CA TYR A 145 15.16 -0.60 16.07
C TYR A 145 16.15 0.37 15.43
N SER A 146 17.41 0.27 15.85
CA SER A 146 18.50 1.15 15.37
C SER A 146 19.47 0.44 14.41
N GLY A 147 19.23 -0.85 14.14
CA GLY A 147 20.06 -1.63 13.22
C GLY A 147 19.73 -1.35 11.75
N ILE A 148 20.59 -1.85 10.87
CA ILE A 148 20.40 -1.75 9.41
C ILE A 148 19.94 -3.10 8.89
N ILE A 149 18.75 -3.15 8.29
CA ILE A 149 18.20 -4.33 7.62
C ILE A 149 18.57 -4.25 6.14
N SER A 150 19.55 -5.04 5.71
CA SER A 150 20.01 -5.04 4.32
C SER A 150 19.10 -5.91 3.45
N LEU A 151 18.40 -5.32 2.49
CA LEU A 151 17.50 -5.98 1.55
C LEU A 151 17.90 -5.65 0.10
N PRO A 152 19.01 -6.20 -0.41
CA PRO A 152 19.64 -5.75 -1.65
C PRO A 152 18.81 -6.01 -2.92
N CYS A 153 17.96 -7.04 -2.90
CA CYS A 153 17.11 -7.42 -4.02
C CYS A 153 15.70 -6.80 -3.97
N LEU A 154 15.38 -6.07 -2.91
CA LEU A 154 14.04 -5.53 -2.70
C LEU A 154 13.76 -4.45 -3.73
N THR A 155 12.74 -4.67 -4.57
CA THR A 155 12.28 -3.73 -5.59
C THR A 155 10.97 -3.06 -5.20
N LYS A 156 10.15 -3.69 -4.35
CA LYS A 156 8.87 -3.18 -3.90
C LYS A 156 8.75 -3.22 -2.38
N LEU A 157 8.46 -2.07 -1.77
CA LEU A 157 8.22 -1.91 -0.34
C LEU A 157 6.86 -1.28 -0.09
N VAL A 158 5.99 -1.99 0.62
CA VAL A 158 4.69 -1.50 1.09
C VAL A 158 4.69 -1.54 2.60
N ILE A 159 4.40 -0.41 3.24
CA ILE A 159 4.26 -0.33 4.69
C ILE A 159 2.99 0.47 4.99
N ALA A 160 2.08 -0.17 5.72
CA ALA A 160 0.90 0.46 6.31
C ALA A 160 1.09 0.52 7.83
N GLU A 161 1.17 1.74 8.38
CA GLU A 161 1.40 1.96 9.81
C GLU A 161 0.13 2.50 10.49
N PHE A 162 -0.32 1.78 11.52
CA PHE A 162 -1.50 2.07 12.32
C PHE A 162 -1.09 2.35 13.78
N GLY A 163 -0.42 3.48 14.04
CA GLY A 163 0.04 3.84 15.40
C GLY A 163 0.53 5.30 15.49
N PRO A 164 0.37 5.98 16.65
CA PRO A 164 0.83 7.35 16.77
C PRO A 164 2.34 7.40 16.68
N PRO A 165 2.92 8.35 15.92
CA PRO A 165 4.35 8.56 15.95
C PRO A 165 4.73 8.95 17.39
N GLN A 166 5.56 8.14 18.04
CA GLN A 166 6.13 8.50 19.33
C GLN A 166 7.63 8.75 19.13
N GLY A 167 8.02 10.02 19.25
CA GLY A 167 9.43 10.43 19.19
C GLY A 167 9.96 10.69 17.78
N GLU A 168 11.27 10.95 17.74
CA GLU A 168 12.04 11.20 16.51
C GLU A 168 12.56 9.89 15.89
N ASP A 169 12.14 8.74 16.40
CA ASP A 169 12.66 7.45 15.97
C ASP A 169 12.35 7.18 14.50
N THR A 170 13.37 6.70 13.80
CA THR A 170 13.37 6.51 12.35
C THR A 170 12.56 5.30 11.89
N GLY A 171 11.80 4.63 12.75
CA GLY A 171 10.94 3.48 12.41
C GLY A 171 11.63 2.36 11.62
N ILE A 172 10.83 1.45 11.06
CA ILE A 172 11.36 0.38 10.19
C ILE A 172 11.90 0.93 8.86
N PHE A 173 11.27 1.98 8.30
CA PHE A 173 11.70 2.62 7.06
C PHE A 173 13.14 3.13 7.13
N GLY A 174 13.53 3.75 8.24
CA GLY A 174 14.91 4.22 8.46
C GLY A 174 15.91 3.07 8.62
N SER A 175 15.45 1.89 9.01
CA SER A 175 16.29 0.72 9.19
C SER A 175 16.55 -0.05 7.89
N ILE A 176 15.62 0.00 6.91
CA ILE A 176 15.75 -0.73 5.64
C ILE A 176 16.77 -0.08 4.70
N TYR A 177 17.78 -0.85 4.29
CA TYR A 177 18.71 -0.52 3.21
C TYR A 177 18.40 -1.36 1.97
N ALA A 178 17.77 -0.75 0.96
CA ALA A 178 17.31 -1.41 -0.26
C ALA A 178 17.72 -0.62 -1.52
N PRO A 179 18.97 -0.76 -2.01
CA PRO A 179 19.48 0.03 -3.15
C PRO A 179 18.75 -0.24 -4.48
N SER A 180 18.09 -1.39 -4.62
CA SER A 180 17.34 -1.80 -5.82
C SER A 180 15.87 -1.38 -5.80
N LEU A 181 15.46 -0.59 -4.80
CA LEU A 181 14.06 -0.23 -4.57
C LEU A 181 13.53 0.66 -5.71
N GLU A 182 12.47 0.20 -6.37
CA GLU A 182 11.82 0.89 -7.50
C GLU A 182 10.43 1.43 -7.11
N ALA A 183 9.73 0.77 -6.19
CA ALA A 183 8.37 1.13 -5.78
C ALA A 183 8.24 1.19 -4.25
N ILE A 184 7.68 2.30 -3.75
CA ILE A 184 7.40 2.50 -2.33
C ILE A 184 5.94 2.87 -2.12
N SER A 185 5.30 2.24 -1.15
CA SER A 185 4.01 2.62 -0.61
C SER A 185 4.10 2.82 0.89
N CYS A 186 3.78 4.03 1.35
CA CYS A 186 3.80 4.38 2.76
C CYS A 186 2.41 4.91 3.15
N ASN A 187 1.58 4.06 3.74
CA ASN A 187 0.25 4.44 4.20
C ASN A 187 0.25 4.58 5.73
N ILE A 188 0.56 5.80 6.19
CA ILE A 188 0.44 6.16 7.60
C ILE A 188 -0.99 6.66 7.80
N THR A 189 -1.83 5.87 8.45
CA THR A 189 -3.29 6.10 8.55
C THR A 189 -3.68 7.08 9.66
N GLN A 190 -2.71 7.63 10.38
CA GLN A 190 -2.96 8.46 11.56
C GLN A 190 -3.21 9.93 11.23
N TYR A 191 -4.04 10.56 12.07
CA TYR A 191 -4.46 11.97 12.01
C TYR A 191 -3.32 13.01 12.00
N ASN A 192 -2.09 12.60 12.29
CA ASN A 192 -0.94 13.46 12.17
C ASN A 192 -0.27 13.25 10.81
N ASN A 193 -0.59 14.15 9.88
CA ASN A 193 0.09 14.33 8.59
C ASN A 193 1.54 14.85 8.79
N SER A 194 2.30 14.28 9.71
CA SER A 194 3.67 14.70 9.99
C SER A 194 4.61 14.13 8.95
N ARG A 195 5.57 14.96 8.55
CA ARG A 195 6.82 14.56 7.90
C ARG A 195 7.37 13.26 8.52
N SER A 196 7.79 12.33 7.68
CA SER A 196 8.42 11.07 8.08
C SER A 196 9.93 11.11 7.78
N PRO A 197 10.79 11.37 8.80
CA PRO A 197 12.25 11.30 8.63
C PRO A 197 12.72 9.92 8.14
N ALA A 198 12.01 8.88 8.58
CA ALA A 198 12.22 7.49 8.19
C ALA A 198 12.09 7.28 6.68
N LEU A 199 10.99 7.76 6.10
CA LEU A 199 10.75 7.69 4.66
C LEU A 199 11.82 8.49 3.89
N ILE A 200 12.17 9.69 4.37
CA ILE A 200 13.25 10.50 3.77
C ILE A 200 14.56 9.74 3.72
N ALA A 201 14.97 9.12 4.83
CA ALA A 201 16.19 8.31 4.90
C ALA A 201 16.15 7.10 3.95
N CYS A 202 14.99 6.46 3.81
CA CYS A 202 14.78 5.38 2.84
C CYS A 202 14.95 5.88 1.40
N LEU A 203 14.32 7.00 1.04
CA LEU A 203 14.40 7.61 -0.30
C LEU A 203 15.82 8.07 -0.64
N GLN A 204 16.54 8.67 0.30
CA GLN A 204 17.93 9.09 0.10
C GLN A 204 18.87 7.93 -0.23
N ARG A 205 18.58 6.73 0.28
CA ARG A 205 19.37 5.51 0.02
C ARG A 205 18.91 4.76 -1.25
N SER A 206 17.77 5.16 -1.82
CA SER A 206 17.06 4.45 -2.89
C SER A 206 16.86 5.36 -4.10
N SER A 207 17.92 5.62 -4.86
CA SER A 207 17.89 6.56 -5.99
C SER A 207 17.08 6.07 -7.22
N ASN A 208 16.66 4.80 -7.22
CA ASN A 208 15.96 4.15 -8.32
C ASN A 208 14.42 4.18 -8.19
N VAL A 209 13.87 4.86 -7.19
CA VAL A 209 12.43 4.92 -6.95
C VAL A 209 11.70 5.58 -8.12
N ARG A 210 10.88 4.80 -8.81
CA ARG A 210 10.03 5.17 -9.95
C ARG A 210 8.58 5.32 -9.55
N GLU A 211 8.14 4.65 -8.50
CA GLU A 211 6.77 4.71 -7.99
C GLU A 211 6.77 5.07 -6.51
N LEU A 212 6.03 6.13 -6.16
CA LEU A 212 5.84 6.58 -4.79
C LEU A 212 4.33 6.72 -4.53
N SER A 213 3.83 5.86 -3.65
CA SER A 213 2.54 6.00 -3.00
C SER A 213 2.76 6.43 -1.56
N THR A 214 2.13 7.52 -1.13
CA THR A 214 2.21 7.99 0.25
C THR A 214 0.81 8.35 0.71
N GLY A 215 0.52 8.24 2.01
CA GLY A 215 -0.77 8.61 2.63
C GLY A 215 -1.16 10.08 2.42
N ARG A 216 -1.52 10.83 3.45
CA ARG A 216 -1.86 12.27 3.31
C ARG A 216 -0.73 13.18 3.81
N PRO A 217 0.45 13.27 3.15
CA PRO A 217 1.51 14.16 3.62
C PRO A 217 1.07 15.63 3.51
N ARG A 218 1.67 16.52 4.31
CA ARG A 218 1.54 17.96 4.04
C ARG A 218 2.20 18.29 2.71
N SER A 219 1.72 19.35 2.08
CA SER A 219 2.20 19.78 0.75
C SER A 219 3.68 20.16 0.74
N LEU A 220 4.28 20.54 1.87
CA LEU A 220 5.73 20.76 1.96
C LEU A 220 6.50 19.45 2.14
N ASP A 221 5.96 18.49 2.86
CA ASP A 221 6.61 17.20 3.13
C ASP A 221 6.69 16.36 1.84
N ILE A 222 5.62 16.37 1.03
CA ILE A 222 5.63 15.70 -0.27
C ILE A 222 6.68 16.31 -1.20
N LEU A 223 6.87 17.63 -1.19
CA LEU A 223 7.90 18.29 -2.01
C LEU A 223 9.31 17.84 -1.62
N GLU A 224 9.56 17.63 -0.33
CA GLU A 224 10.82 17.08 0.16
C GLU A 224 11.01 15.63 -0.31
N TYR A 225 9.98 14.78 -0.20
CA TYR A 225 10.05 13.39 -0.69
C TYR A 225 10.36 13.33 -2.19
N LEU A 226 9.70 14.16 -2.99
CA LEU A 226 9.93 14.27 -4.43
C LEU A 226 11.33 14.78 -4.77
N GLY A 227 11.92 15.63 -3.92
CA GLY A 227 13.31 16.07 -4.03
C GLY A 227 14.33 14.92 -3.97
N HIS A 228 13.97 13.79 -3.37
CA HIS A 228 14.79 12.59 -3.29
C HIS A 228 14.50 11.57 -4.41
N CYS A 229 13.52 11.81 -5.27
CA CYS A 229 13.07 10.87 -6.31
C CYS A 229 13.17 11.47 -7.74
N PRO A 230 14.38 11.76 -8.26
CA PRO A 230 14.52 12.40 -9.58
C PRO A 230 14.04 11.52 -10.74
N THR A 231 13.98 10.20 -10.55
CA THR A 231 13.57 9.18 -11.54
C THR A 231 12.09 8.79 -11.42
N LEU A 232 11.34 9.47 -10.56
CA LEU A 232 9.93 9.16 -10.30
C LEU A 232 9.07 9.32 -11.56
N ARG A 233 8.28 8.28 -11.85
CA ARG A 233 7.31 8.21 -12.95
C ARG A 233 5.87 8.19 -12.47
N THR A 234 5.62 7.60 -11.31
CA THR A 234 4.28 7.46 -10.74
C THR A 234 4.23 8.04 -9.33
N LEU A 235 3.38 9.03 -9.12
CA LEU A 235 3.06 9.58 -7.81
C LEU A 235 1.59 9.30 -7.49
N CYS A 236 1.34 8.64 -6.37
CA CYS A 236 0.00 8.38 -5.87
C CYS A 236 -0.15 8.89 -4.42
N VAL A 237 -1.19 9.66 -4.19
CA VAL A 237 -1.63 10.09 -2.86
C VAL A 237 -3.08 9.64 -2.75
N PRO A 238 -3.39 8.46 -2.18
CA PRO A 238 -4.73 7.91 -2.22
C PRO A 238 -5.70 8.71 -1.35
N HIS A 239 -6.98 8.59 -1.63
CA HIS A 239 -8.02 9.14 -0.77
C HIS A 239 -8.11 8.25 0.48
N GLY A 240 -7.66 8.75 1.63
CA GLY A 240 -7.78 8.01 2.89
C GLY A 240 -9.25 7.67 3.21
N GLU A 241 -9.53 6.38 3.45
CA GLU A 241 -10.89 5.84 3.64
C GLU A 241 -11.59 6.36 4.91
N HIS A 242 -10.82 6.71 5.94
CA HIS A 242 -11.33 7.06 7.27
C HIS A 242 -11.02 8.49 7.71
N ALA A 243 -10.37 9.27 6.87
CA ALA A 243 -10.07 10.65 7.23
C ALA A 243 -11.36 11.46 7.10
N ILE A 244 -12.00 11.72 8.25
CA ILE A 244 -12.95 12.81 8.42
C ILE A 244 -12.30 14.03 7.77
N ASP A 245 -13.00 14.68 6.84
CA ASP A 245 -12.57 15.92 6.19
C ASP A 245 -12.54 17.04 7.26
N GLU A 246 -11.60 16.94 8.19
CA GLU A 246 -11.33 18.01 9.11
C GLU A 246 -10.84 19.21 8.30
N PRO A 247 -11.32 20.42 8.60
CA PRO A 247 -10.93 21.64 7.92
C PRO A 247 -9.53 22.04 8.40
N TRP A 248 -8.53 21.21 8.13
CA TRP A 248 -7.14 21.53 8.41
C TRP A 248 -6.79 22.79 7.64
N SER A 249 -6.19 23.73 8.37
CA SER A 249 -5.62 24.97 7.86
C SER A 249 -4.90 24.71 6.54
N GLN A 250 -5.46 25.28 5.46
CA GLN A 250 -5.08 24.96 4.09
C GLN A 250 -3.56 25.14 3.92
N PRO A 251 -2.79 24.05 3.78
CA PRO A 251 -1.40 24.18 3.42
C PRO A 251 -1.35 24.87 2.06
N ASN A 252 -0.25 25.56 1.77
CA ASN A 252 0.01 26.20 0.49
C ASN A 252 0.11 25.13 -0.64
N ASN A 253 -1.01 24.54 -1.04
CA ASN A 253 -1.12 23.52 -2.09
C ASN A 253 -0.68 24.06 -3.45
N ASN A 254 -0.66 25.38 -3.60
CA ASN A 254 -0.11 26.02 -4.79
C ASN A 254 1.37 25.66 -4.98
N ALA A 255 2.14 25.53 -3.89
CA ALA A 255 3.55 25.12 -3.97
C ALA A 255 3.71 23.71 -4.54
N PHE A 256 2.79 22.79 -4.22
CA PHE A 256 2.81 21.41 -4.73
C PHE A 256 2.68 21.37 -6.26
N LEU A 257 1.61 21.93 -6.81
CA LEU A 257 1.42 21.95 -8.27
C LEU A 257 2.50 22.79 -8.95
N SER A 258 2.87 23.93 -8.36
CA SER A 258 3.90 24.83 -8.92
C SER A 258 5.28 24.17 -9.04
N ALA A 259 5.59 23.17 -8.20
CA ALA A 259 6.89 22.50 -8.24
C ALA A 259 7.13 21.66 -9.50
N PHE A 260 6.06 21.17 -10.13
CA PHE A 260 6.16 20.45 -11.40
C PHE A 260 6.32 21.39 -12.60
N VAL A 261 5.84 22.63 -12.48
CA VAL A 261 5.76 23.59 -13.59
C VAL A 261 6.90 24.61 -13.63
N GLN A 262 7.89 24.54 -12.73
CA GLN A 262 8.97 25.54 -12.69
C GLN A 262 9.76 25.62 -14.00
N ASP A 263 10.00 26.83 -14.50
CA ASP A 263 10.72 27.08 -15.75
C ASP A 263 12.20 26.69 -15.67
N ASN A 264 12.77 26.69 -14.45
CA ASN A 264 14.16 26.31 -14.24
C ASN A 264 14.31 24.79 -14.22
N ALA A 265 15.04 24.29 -15.21
CA ALA A 265 15.44 22.90 -15.36
C ALA A 265 16.08 22.28 -14.10
N SER A 266 16.80 23.04 -13.28
CA SER A 266 17.42 22.51 -12.06
C SER A 266 16.48 22.44 -10.86
N ARG A 267 15.29 23.05 -10.94
CA ARG A 267 14.34 23.15 -9.81
C ARG A 267 13.03 22.39 -10.02
N CYS A 268 12.74 21.94 -11.24
CA CYS A 268 11.58 21.12 -11.53
C CYS A 268 11.77 19.72 -10.91
N LEU A 269 10.84 19.35 -10.03
CA LEU A 269 10.83 18.05 -9.35
C LEU A 269 10.30 16.99 -10.31
N CYS A 270 10.90 15.79 -10.24
CA CYS A 270 10.47 14.60 -10.96
C CYS A 270 10.21 14.86 -12.47
N PRO A 271 11.22 15.26 -13.26
CA PRO A 271 11.04 15.59 -14.68
C PRO A 271 10.60 14.41 -15.56
N GLN A 272 10.57 13.19 -15.01
CA GLN A 272 10.09 11.97 -15.68
C GLN A 272 8.69 11.56 -15.24
N LEU A 273 7.96 12.40 -14.50
CA LEU A 273 6.64 12.06 -13.99
C LEU A 273 5.66 11.81 -15.15
N GLU A 274 5.08 10.61 -15.18
CA GLU A 274 4.13 10.15 -16.18
C GLU A 274 2.70 10.04 -15.62
N TYR A 275 2.57 9.69 -14.33
CA TYR A 275 1.27 9.43 -13.70
C TYR A 275 1.19 10.18 -12.37
N LEU A 276 0.19 11.04 -12.22
CA LEU A 276 -0.08 11.81 -11.01
C LEU A 276 -1.50 11.54 -10.50
N ARG A 277 -1.64 10.93 -9.32
CA ARG A 277 -2.93 10.75 -8.64
C ARG A 277 -2.86 11.43 -7.29
N TYR A 278 -3.76 12.37 -7.05
CA TYR A 278 -3.90 13.07 -5.80
C TYR A 278 -5.38 13.04 -5.34
N GLY A 279 -5.68 12.06 -4.50
CA GLY A 279 -6.99 11.78 -3.94
C GLY A 279 -7.48 12.83 -2.93
N PRO A 280 -6.65 13.39 -2.03
CA PRO A 280 -7.13 14.45 -1.14
C PRO A 280 -7.56 15.70 -1.92
N THR A 281 -8.52 16.46 -1.39
CA THR A 281 -9.01 17.67 -2.08
C THR A 281 -7.95 18.78 -2.02
N LEU A 282 -7.40 19.16 -3.17
CA LEU A 282 -6.49 20.29 -3.34
C LEU A 282 -7.25 21.61 -3.35
N VAL A 283 -6.88 22.52 -2.46
CA VAL A 283 -7.33 23.92 -2.54
C VAL A 283 -6.26 24.71 -3.28
N VAL A 284 -6.44 24.90 -4.59
CA VAL A 284 -5.50 25.59 -5.47
C VAL A 284 -6.23 26.59 -6.36
N PRO A 285 -5.62 27.75 -6.69
CA PRO A 285 -6.18 28.64 -7.70
C PRO A 285 -6.34 27.90 -9.03
N LEU A 286 -7.51 27.99 -9.69
CA LEU A 286 -7.73 27.30 -10.97
C LEU A 286 -6.76 27.76 -12.07
N ARG A 287 -6.24 28.98 -11.97
CA ARG A 287 -5.14 29.46 -12.83
C ARG A 287 -3.89 28.59 -12.77
N THR A 288 -3.49 28.11 -11.59
CA THR A 288 -2.29 27.27 -11.44
C THR A 288 -2.50 25.91 -12.11
N LEU A 289 -3.70 25.36 -11.98
CA LEU A 289 -4.09 24.11 -12.64
C LEU A 289 -4.12 24.29 -14.16
N ARG A 290 -4.70 25.39 -14.66
CA ARG A 290 -4.67 25.73 -16.08
C ARG A 290 -3.24 25.88 -16.60
N ASP A 291 -2.36 26.55 -15.85
CA ASP A 291 -0.96 26.73 -16.24
C ASP A 291 -0.21 25.40 -16.35
N LEU A 292 -0.46 24.46 -15.42
CA LEU A 292 0.05 23.09 -15.49
C LEU A 292 -0.39 22.39 -16.79
N LEU A 293 -1.69 22.47 -17.13
CA LEU A 293 -2.27 21.82 -18.30
C LEU A 293 -1.83 22.46 -19.63
N VAL A 294 -1.72 23.79 -19.68
CA VAL A 294 -1.27 24.51 -20.88
C VAL A 294 0.21 24.27 -21.14
N ARG A 295 1.07 24.35 -20.11
CA ARG A 295 2.52 24.13 -20.26
C ARG A 295 2.85 22.70 -20.68
N ARG A 296 2.00 21.75 -20.28
CA ARG A 296 2.04 20.37 -20.75
C ARG A 296 1.80 20.25 -22.26
N GLY A 297 0.78 20.93 -22.80
CA GLY A 297 0.45 20.88 -24.23
C GLY A 297 1.33 21.76 -25.13
N GLY A 298 2.02 22.76 -24.57
CA GLY A 298 2.52 23.90 -25.35
C GLY A 298 4.03 24.16 -25.40
N GLY A 299 4.88 23.41 -24.69
CA GLY A 299 6.33 23.61 -24.86
C GLY A 299 7.28 23.24 -23.72
N ASN A 300 6.81 22.66 -22.62
CA ASN A 300 7.72 22.11 -21.61
C ASN A 300 7.98 20.62 -21.88
N PRO A 301 9.17 20.23 -22.42
CA PRO A 301 9.47 18.83 -22.76
C PRO A 301 9.51 17.89 -21.54
N ARG A 302 9.42 18.42 -20.32
CA ARG A 302 9.36 17.62 -19.09
C ARG A 302 7.93 17.25 -18.71
N LEU A 303 6.99 18.14 -18.98
CA LEU A 303 5.57 17.89 -18.72
C LEU A 303 4.93 17.06 -19.84
N SER A 304 5.54 16.99 -21.02
CA SER A 304 5.08 16.11 -22.10
C SER A 304 5.11 14.63 -21.73
N CYS A 305 5.89 14.24 -20.71
CA CYS A 305 5.90 12.86 -20.19
C CYS A 305 4.63 12.51 -19.41
N LEU A 306 3.92 13.51 -18.86
CA LEU A 306 2.76 13.33 -18.02
C LEU A 306 1.60 12.78 -18.86
N LYS A 307 1.29 11.50 -18.72
CA LYS A 307 0.25 10.76 -19.46
C LYS A 307 -1.10 10.75 -18.75
N ALA A 308 -1.10 10.74 -17.42
CA ALA A 308 -2.34 10.77 -16.66
C ALA A 308 -2.28 11.64 -15.41
N ILE A 309 -3.40 12.31 -15.13
CA ILE A 309 -3.57 13.21 -13.98
C ILE A 309 -4.95 12.97 -13.38
N VAL A 310 -5.00 12.57 -12.11
CA VAL A 310 -6.22 12.41 -11.33
C VAL A 310 -6.16 13.34 -10.13
N LEU A 311 -7.00 14.37 -10.08
CA LEU A 311 -6.99 15.38 -9.02
C LEU A 311 -8.40 15.64 -8.50
N ASN A 312 -8.51 15.83 -7.20
CA ASN A 312 -9.71 16.40 -6.58
C ASN A 312 -9.42 17.85 -6.21
N VAL A 313 -10.16 18.81 -6.79
CA VAL A 313 -9.86 20.25 -6.67
C VAL A 313 -11.05 20.99 -6.06
N ALA A 314 -10.81 21.69 -4.95
CA ALA A 314 -11.74 22.67 -4.43
C ALA A 314 -11.58 24.00 -5.16
N TYR A 315 -12.70 24.62 -5.52
CA TYR A 315 -12.70 25.90 -6.25
C TYR A 315 -13.64 26.93 -5.62
N ASP A 316 -13.29 28.21 -5.82
CA ASP A 316 -14.18 29.34 -5.52
C ASP A 316 -15.22 29.47 -6.65
N PRO A 317 -16.52 29.63 -6.35
CA PRO A 317 -17.56 29.81 -7.38
C PRO A 317 -17.27 30.92 -8.40
N VAL A 318 -16.52 31.95 -8.02
CA VAL A 318 -16.10 33.02 -8.95
C VAL A 318 -15.24 32.48 -10.10
N ASP A 319 -14.52 31.37 -9.88
CA ASP A 319 -13.66 30.73 -10.88
C ASP A 319 -14.40 29.71 -11.76
N GLU A 320 -15.70 29.52 -11.59
CA GLU A 320 -16.50 28.55 -12.36
C GLU A 320 -16.38 28.69 -13.90
N PRO A 321 -16.23 29.89 -14.50
CA PRO A 321 -15.94 30.01 -15.92
C PRO A 321 -14.65 29.31 -16.38
N LEU A 322 -13.61 29.24 -15.52
CA LEU A 322 -12.33 28.58 -15.84
C LEU A 322 -12.46 27.06 -15.85
N ILE A 323 -13.43 26.49 -15.14
CA ILE A 323 -13.67 25.03 -15.13
C ILE A 323 -14.00 24.54 -16.53
N LYS A 324 -14.88 25.25 -17.25
CA LYS A 324 -15.25 24.90 -18.62
C LYS A 324 -14.07 24.99 -19.58
N GLU A 325 -13.14 25.91 -19.34
CA GLU A 325 -11.91 25.99 -20.13
C GLU A 325 -10.99 24.80 -19.83
N ILE A 326 -10.80 24.44 -18.56
CA ILE A 326 -9.99 23.29 -18.16
C ILE A 326 -10.57 21.99 -18.72
N GLN A 327 -11.88 21.80 -18.63
CA GLN A 327 -12.59 20.63 -19.17
C GLN A 327 -12.57 20.56 -20.70
N SER A 328 -12.53 21.70 -21.40
CA SER A 328 -12.46 21.71 -22.87
C SER A 328 -11.05 21.49 -23.40
N ALA A 329 -10.02 21.87 -22.63
CA ALA A 329 -8.62 21.53 -22.91
C ALA A 329 -8.30 20.03 -22.82
N ASP A 330 -9.21 19.27 -22.19
CA ASP A 330 -9.07 17.84 -21.87
C ASP A 330 -9.13 16.92 -23.12
N VAL A 331 -9.74 17.38 -24.21
CA VAL A 331 -10.09 16.51 -25.36
C VAL A 331 -8.93 16.33 -26.36
N ALA A 332 -7.76 16.93 -26.11
CA ALA A 332 -6.64 16.94 -27.06
C ALA A 332 -5.50 15.97 -26.68
N GLY A 333 -5.56 14.72 -27.17
CA GLY A 333 -4.43 13.78 -27.21
C GLY A 333 -4.59 12.50 -26.38
N ASP A 334 -3.54 11.68 -26.31
CA ASP A 334 -3.50 10.36 -25.61
C ASP A 334 -3.47 10.47 -24.06
N THR A 335 -3.97 11.58 -23.52
CA THR A 335 -3.91 11.87 -22.07
C THR A 335 -5.17 11.40 -21.40
N ARG A 336 -5.04 10.83 -20.20
CA ARG A 336 -6.16 10.62 -19.29
C ARG A 336 -6.17 11.67 -18.19
N LEU A 337 -7.08 12.62 -18.27
CA LEU A 337 -7.34 13.58 -17.19
C LEU A 337 -8.63 13.17 -16.48
N GLU A 338 -8.58 13.15 -15.16
CA GLU A 338 -9.77 13.04 -14.33
C GLU A 338 -9.67 14.07 -13.21
N ILE A 339 -10.25 15.24 -13.44
CA ILE A 339 -10.31 16.31 -12.44
C ILE A 339 -11.73 16.40 -11.91
N SER A 340 -11.92 16.09 -10.63
CA SER A 340 -13.18 16.34 -9.95
C SER A 340 -13.15 17.73 -9.30
N PHE A 341 -14.19 18.53 -9.55
CA PHE A 341 -14.33 19.87 -8.98
C PHE A 341 -15.34 19.84 -7.85
N LYS A 342 -14.92 20.24 -6.65
CA LYS A 342 -15.79 20.38 -5.48
C LYS A 342 -15.93 21.85 -5.14
N LYS A 343 -17.16 22.33 -5.05
CA LYS A 343 -17.44 23.72 -4.65
C LYS A 343 -16.93 23.93 -3.22
N TYR A 344 -16.08 24.93 -3.00
CA TYR A 344 -15.65 25.31 -1.66
C TYR A 344 -16.86 25.84 -0.88
N SER A 345 -17.22 25.18 0.22
CA SER A 345 -18.25 25.65 1.15
C SER A 345 -17.60 25.94 2.48
N ALA A 346 -17.44 27.22 2.82
CA ALA A 346 -16.74 27.66 4.03
C ALA A 346 -17.39 27.17 5.35
N TYR A 347 -18.63 26.68 5.29
CA TYR A 347 -19.40 26.21 6.42
C TYR A 347 -20.35 25.11 5.97
N LEU A 348 -20.13 23.86 6.39
CA LEU A 348 -21.22 22.91 6.62
C LEU A 348 -20.71 21.61 7.25
N HIS A 349 -21.01 21.44 8.54
CA HIS A 349 -21.28 20.13 9.13
C HIS A 349 -22.49 19.53 8.39
N LYS A 350 -22.28 18.75 7.32
CA LYS A 350 -23.37 17.96 6.73
C LYS A 350 -23.44 16.62 7.43
N LEU A 351 -24.46 16.45 8.27
CA LEU A 351 -24.92 15.17 8.83
C LEU A 351 -25.63 14.28 7.78
N ASP A 352 -25.94 14.80 6.59
CA ASP A 352 -26.75 14.10 5.57
C ASP A 352 -25.96 13.65 4.32
N GLY A 353 -24.63 13.55 4.42
CA GLY A 353 -23.81 13.02 3.33
C GLY A 353 -23.84 11.49 3.30
N GLY A 354 -24.82 10.90 2.61
CA GLY A 354 -24.77 9.48 2.26
C GLY A 354 -23.43 9.16 1.58
N ILE A 355 -22.66 8.25 2.17
CA ILE A 355 -21.35 7.84 1.68
C ILE A 355 -21.56 6.99 0.42
N LEU A 356 -21.56 7.63 -0.74
CA LEU A 356 -21.38 6.95 -2.02
C LEU A 356 -19.94 7.22 -2.45
N TYR A 357 -19.06 6.25 -2.21
CA TYR A 357 -17.81 6.15 -2.94
C TYR A 357 -18.11 5.28 -4.17
N PRO A 358 -18.34 5.86 -5.37
CA PRO A 358 -18.24 5.07 -6.57
C PRO A 358 -16.82 4.52 -6.64
N PHE A 359 -16.69 3.20 -6.85
CA PHE A 359 -15.43 2.63 -7.31
C PHE A 359 -14.98 3.47 -8.51
N LEU A 360 -13.83 4.15 -8.37
CA LEU A 360 -13.32 5.02 -9.41
C LEU A 360 -12.87 4.12 -10.57
N SER A 361 -13.34 4.37 -11.79
CA SER A 361 -12.86 3.71 -13.02
C SER A 361 -11.37 3.95 -13.34
N VAL A 362 -10.65 4.60 -12.43
CA VAL A 362 -9.23 4.94 -12.50
C VAL A 362 -8.35 3.70 -12.41
N ASP A 363 -8.78 2.69 -11.65
CA ASP A 363 -7.92 1.55 -11.32
C ASP A 363 -7.66 0.64 -12.54
N ASP A 364 -8.54 0.62 -13.54
CA ASP A 364 -8.41 -0.20 -14.76
C ASP A 364 -7.22 0.18 -15.66
N TRP A 365 -6.66 1.39 -15.49
CA TRP A 365 -5.61 1.90 -16.37
C TRP A 365 -4.44 2.56 -15.65
N TRP A 366 -4.44 2.53 -14.33
CA TRP A 366 -3.35 3.04 -13.52
C TRP A 366 -2.20 2.03 -13.50
N PRO A 367 -1.00 2.34 -14.03
CA PRO A 367 0.10 1.38 -14.11
C PRO A 367 0.87 1.34 -12.80
N SER A 368 0.19 0.97 -11.72
CA SER A 368 0.81 0.78 -10.42
C SER A 368 1.22 -0.65 -10.22
N THR A 369 2.47 -0.83 -9.79
CA THR A 369 2.94 -2.10 -9.24
C THR A 369 2.57 -2.22 -7.77
N VAL A 370 2.36 -1.10 -7.07
CA VAL A 370 1.98 -1.06 -5.65
C VAL A 370 0.57 -1.59 -5.39
N PHE A 371 -0.43 -1.17 -6.17
CA PHE A 371 -1.86 -1.40 -5.88
C PHE A 371 -2.39 -2.79 -6.27
N ASN A 372 -1.65 -3.60 -7.04
CA ASN A 372 -2.21 -4.77 -7.74
C ASN A 372 -1.95 -6.16 -7.12
N ASP A 373 -1.19 -6.29 -6.04
CA ASP A 373 -0.85 -7.64 -5.53
C ASP A 373 -1.86 -8.22 -4.52
N MET A 374 -2.82 -7.42 -4.02
CA MET A 374 -3.91 -7.95 -3.18
C MET A 374 -5.10 -8.45 -4.02
N VAL A 375 -5.09 -8.25 -5.34
CA VAL A 375 -6.11 -8.76 -6.28
C VAL A 375 -6.10 -10.30 -6.36
N TYR A 376 -5.16 -10.99 -5.70
CA TYR A 376 -5.20 -12.45 -5.54
C TYR A 376 -6.09 -12.94 -4.38
N LEU A 377 -6.77 -12.03 -3.67
CA LEU A 377 -7.65 -12.37 -2.54
C LEU A 377 -9.15 -12.15 -2.83
N ASP A 378 -9.51 -11.64 -4.01
CA ASP A 378 -10.91 -11.46 -4.47
C ASP A 378 -11.36 -12.53 -5.48
#